data_AF-A0A7X0V461-F1
#
_entry.id   AF-A0A7X0V461-F1
#
_cell.length_a   1.000
_cell.length_b   1.000
_cell.length_c   1.000
_cell.angle_alpha   90.00
_cell.angle_beta   90.00
_cell.angle_gamma   90.00
#
_symmetry.space_group_name_H-M   'P 1'
#
loop_
_entity.id
_entity.type
_entity.pdbx_description
1 polymer ?
#
loop_
_entity_poly.entity_id
_entity_poly.type
_entity_poly.pdbx_seq_one_letter_code
_entity_poly.pdbx_strand_id
1 'polypeptide(L)'
;MKEKEEENVVALYAGEQQQEDKEWQKSIPAQVFLNYFFAINYHIKNTTGNGLEQLAFFREAKPELTEKDIEAVKRLLLNSWSTEYALRATAELGDEAYMRNALHWTFPQAYYTVFAGLQAFLRTRGVNSSNDALVLREAGRLVVKNAYPHAISFYASGHFDDFNIHRLPLAHYKPGLQIAGKELEAQAQIGQFLRTTRRMKAKAIRQNVQGNPTTAIRSSKTGEVLQKFGPQHWQQLTWRIGYTSLFDLMARLRISSSHREIERFVQAEIDFKLFHESLLEIVSYLNGIHEAYVAQAMSIEQYEAFVKELPKHLQNSFVAARLQETIKPLLRPDEDYQLGAAA
;
A
#
# COMPACT_ATOMS: atom_id res chain seq x y z
N MET A 1 -25.39 22.67 -54.03
CA MET A 1 -24.20 23.15 -53.28
C MET A 1 -24.27 22.75 -51.80
N LYS A 2 -24.77 21.54 -51.46
CA LYS A 2 -24.97 21.09 -50.07
C LYS A 2 -24.31 19.73 -49.71
N GLU A 3 -23.63 19.05 -50.64
CA GLU A 3 -23.06 17.72 -50.39
C GLU A 3 -21.59 17.74 -49.91
N LYS A 4 -20.91 18.90 -49.90
CA LYS A 4 -19.48 19.00 -49.54
C LYS A 4 -19.19 19.30 -48.07
N GLU A 5 -20.20 19.65 -47.28
CA GLU A 5 -20.03 19.92 -45.84
C GLU A 5 -20.22 18.66 -45.00
N GLU A 6 -21.07 17.71 -45.41
CA GLU A 6 -21.35 16.50 -44.62
C GLU A 6 -20.18 15.49 -44.61
N GLU A 7 -19.46 15.31 -45.73
CA GLU A 7 -18.30 14.39 -45.80
C GLU A 7 -17.11 14.84 -44.95
N ASN A 8 -16.89 16.15 -44.83
CA ASN A 8 -15.79 16.71 -44.03
C ASN A 8 -16.07 16.63 -42.52
N VAL A 9 -17.33 16.76 -42.13
CA VAL A 9 -17.76 16.66 -40.73
C VAL A 9 -17.62 15.22 -40.21
N VAL A 10 -17.99 14.21 -41.00
CA VAL A 10 -17.82 12.78 -40.63
C VAL A 10 -16.34 12.38 -40.50
N ALA A 11 -15.46 12.91 -41.35
CA ALA A 11 -14.01 12.64 -41.28
C ALA A 11 -13.32 13.33 -40.08
N LEU A 12 -13.76 14.54 -39.72
CA LEU A 12 -13.31 15.24 -38.51
C LEU A 12 -13.71 14.48 -37.24
N TYR A 13 -14.98 14.05 -37.14
CA TYR A 13 -15.46 13.25 -36.01
C TYR A 13 -14.78 11.89 -35.90
N ALA A 14 -14.47 11.22 -37.02
CA ALA A 14 -13.73 9.95 -37.01
C ALA A 14 -12.25 10.13 -36.59
N GLY A 15 -11.64 11.27 -36.93
CA GLY A 15 -10.30 11.65 -36.49
C GLY A 15 -10.25 11.99 -34.99
N GLU A 16 -11.24 12.75 -34.50
CA GLU A 16 -11.43 13.07 -33.08
C GLU A 16 -11.70 11.79 -32.27
N GLN A 17 -12.61 10.91 -32.71
CA GLN A 17 -12.86 9.61 -32.04
C GLN A 17 -11.62 8.71 -32.00
N GLN A 18 -10.82 8.66 -33.08
CA GLN A 18 -9.57 7.89 -33.06
C GLN A 18 -8.50 8.50 -32.14
N GLN A 19 -8.54 9.81 -31.92
CA GLN A 19 -7.62 10.51 -31.03
C GLN A 19 -8.05 10.36 -29.56
N GLU A 20 -9.34 10.53 -29.28
CA GLU A 20 -9.98 10.22 -27.99
C GLU A 20 -9.77 8.74 -27.60
N ASP A 21 -9.92 7.79 -28.53
CA ASP A 21 -9.67 6.37 -28.27
C ASP A 21 -8.20 6.08 -27.94
N LYS A 22 -7.26 6.80 -28.59
CA LYS A 22 -5.82 6.67 -28.32
C LYS A 22 -5.42 7.31 -27.00
N GLU A 23 -6.05 8.42 -26.63
CA GLU A 23 -5.83 9.11 -25.35
C GLU A 23 -6.43 8.30 -24.20
N TRP A 24 -7.64 7.78 -24.38
CA TRP A 24 -8.28 6.83 -23.45
C TRP A 24 -7.41 5.61 -23.18
N GLN A 25 -6.84 4.99 -24.22
CA GLN A 25 -5.94 3.83 -24.07
C GLN A 25 -4.68 4.15 -23.27
N LYS A 26 -4.18 5.39 -23.32
CA LYS A 26 -3.03 5.83 -22.51
C LYS A 26 -3.39 6.02 -21.04
N SER A 27 -4.64 6.34 -20.72
CA SER A 27 -5.15 6.54 -19.36
C SER A 27 -5.46 5.24 -18.61
N ILE A 28 -5.64 4.10 -19.31
CA ILE A 28 -5.98 2.80 -18.69
C ILE A 28 -5.05 2.41 -17.53
N PRO A 29 -3.71 2.49 -17.63
CA PRO A 29 -2.83 2.13 -16.52
C PRO A 29 -3.04 3.00 -15.28
N ALA A 30 -3.30 4.29 -15.47
CA ALA A 30 -3.58 5.23 -14.39
C ALA A 30 -4.94 4.96 -13.75
N GLN A 31 -5.97 4.71 -14.57
CA GLN A 31 -7.30 4.33 -14.10
C GLN A 31 -7.25 3.03 -13.29
N VAL A 32 -6.52 2.02 -13.76
CA VAL A 32 -6.34 0.76 -13.04
C VAL A 32 -5.69 0.98 -11.68
N PHE A 33 -4.74 1.89 -11.58
CA PHE A 33 -4.08 2.21 -10.32
C PHE A 33 -5.01 2.96 -9.37
N LEU A 34 -5.74 3.97 -9.85
CA LEU A 34 -6.81 4.64 -9.10
C LEU A 34 -7.82 3.62 -8.57
N ASN A 35 -8.28 2.70 -9.42
CA ASN A 35 -9.22 1.66 -9.03
C ASN A 35 -8.67 0.77 -7.91
N TYR A 36 -7.36 0.46 -7.89
CA TYR A 36 -6.77 -0.32 -6.81
C TYR A 36 -6.79 0.44 -5.47
N PHE A 37 -6.33 1.68 -5.42
CA PHE A 37 -6.31 2.46 -4.18
C PHE A 37 -7.72 2.79 -3.69
N PHE A 38 -8.60 3.18 -4.60
CA PHE A 38 -10.01 3.36 -4.26
C PHE A 38 -10.62 2.07 -3.72
N ALA A 39 -10.44 0.93 -4.38
CA ALA A 39 -11.00 -0.35 -3.93
C ALA A 39 -10.49 -0.77 -2.55
N ILE A 40 -9.20 -0.55 -2.26
CA ILE A 40 -8.62 -0.83 -0.94
C ILE A 40 -9.25 0.08 0.11
N ASN A 41 -9.35 1.37 -0.18
CA ASN A 41 -9.95 2.33 0.73
C ASN A 41 -11.43 2.01 0.99
N TYR A 42 -12.19 1.73 -0.08
CA TYR A 42 -13.57 1.25 0.01
C TYR A 42 -13.68 -0.01 0.87
N HIS A 43 -12.82 -1.01 0.63
CA HIS A 43 -12.81 -2.25 1.41
C HIS A 43 -12.48 -1.98 2.88
N ILE A 44 -11.52 -1.11 3.19
CA ILE A 44 -11.18 -0.72 4.57
C ILE A 44 -12.39 -0.10 5.26
N LYS A 45 -13.10 0.82 4.60
CA LYS A 45 -14.28 1.51 5.15
C LYS A 45 -15.50 0.61 5.32
N ASN A 46 -15.66 -0.40 4.46
CA ASN A 46 -16.84 -1.27 4.44
C ASN A 46 -16.62 -2.63 5.11
N THR A 47 -15.38 -2.97 5.46
CA THR A 47 -15.10 -4.21 6.19
C THR A 47 -15.53 -4.06 7.64
N THR A 48 -16.62 -4.74 7.97
CA THR A 48 -17.02 -4.98 9.36
C THR A 48 -16.12 -6.08 9.94
N GLY A 49 -15.50 -5.83 11.09
CA GLY A 49 -14.70 -6.86 11.74
C GLY A 49 -13.98 -6.39 12.99
N ASN A 50 -13.26 -7.36 13.55
CA ASN A 50 -12.47 -7.26 14.76
C ASN A 50 -11.38 -6.17 14.62
N GLY A 51 -11.44 -5.15 15.46
CA GLY A 51 -10.37 -4.16 15.60
C GLY A 51 -9.10 -4.78 16.18
N LEU A 52 -8.04 -3.99 16.35
CA LEU A 52 -6.77 -4.46 16.88
C LEU A 52 -6.93 -5.13 18.25
N GLU A 53 -7.82 -4.60 19.09
CA GLU A 53 -8.14 -5.10 20.43
C GLU A 53 -8.68 -6.53 20.43
N GLN A 54 -9.13 -7.04 19.30
CA GLN A 54 -9.66 -8.40 19.14
C GLN A 54 -8.65 -9.38 18.54
N LEU A 55 -7.48 -8.91 18.11
CA LEU A 55 -6.44 -9.76 17.57
C LEU A 55 -5.63 -10.40 18.70
N ALA A 56 -5.52 -11.73 18.68
CA ALA A 56 -4.68 -12.47 19.63
C ALA A 56 -3.25 -11.93 19.63
N PHE A 57 -2.70 -11.63 18.44
CA PHE A 57 -1.37 -11.07 18.28
C PHE A 57 -1.20 -9.71 18.98
N PHE A 58 -2.24 -8.89 19.03
CA PHE A 58 -2.21 -7.61 19.76
C PHE A 58 -2.31 -7.84 21.27
N ARG A 59 -3.05 -8.85 21.73
CA ARG A 59 -3.19 -9.17 23.17
C ARG A 59 -2.01 -9.92 23.77
N GLU A 60 -1.07 -10.39 22.94
CA GLU A 60 0.14 -11.05 23.40
C GLU A 60 0.97 -10.18 24.36
N ALA A 61 1.83 -10.82 25.15
CA ALA A 61 2.69 -10.13 26.10
C ALA A 61 3.47 -9.00 25.41
N LYS A 62 3.51 -7.85 26.10
CA LYS A 62 4.22 -6.66 25.63
C LYS A 62 5.71 -6.98 25.54
N PRO A 63 6.39 -6.62 24.44
CA PRO A 63 7.83 -6.80 24.35
C PRO A 63 8.53 -5.86 25.33
N GLU A 64 9.59 -6.33 25.98
CA GLU A 64 10.46 -5.46 26.77
C GLU A 64 11.38 -4.67 25.84
N LEU A 65 11.31 -3.33 25.93
CA LEU A 65 12.13 -2.44 25.13
C LEU A 65 13.29 -1.89 25.95
N THR A 66 14.48 -1.90 25.36
CA THR A 66 15.63 -1.17 25.91
C THR A 66 15.46 0.33 25.65
N GLU A 67 16.14 1.19 26.42
CA GLU A 67 16.17 2.64 26.16
C GLU A 67 16.64 2.95 24.73
N LYS A 68 17.63 2.19 24.24
CA LYS A 68 18.13 2.30 22.87
C LYS A 68 17.05 1.97 21.83
N ASP A 69 16.20 0.98 22.09
CA ASP A 69 15.10 0.65 21.18
C ASP A 69 14.02 1.72 21.21
N ILE A 70 13.70 2.27 22.38
CA ILE A 70 12.78 3.40 22.53
C ILE A 70 13.25 4.60 21.70
N GLU A 71 14.52 4.98 21.80
CA GLU A 71 15.09 6.10 21.02
C GLU A 71 15.03 5.83 19.51
N ALA A 72 15.39 4.63 19.07
CA ALA A 72 15.31 4.24 17.66
C ALA A 72 13.86 4.28 17.13
N VAL A 73 12.91 3.78 17.91
CA VAL A 73 11.48 3.80 17.59
C VAL A 73 10.97 5.23 17.47
N LYS A 74 11.29 6.12 18.42
CA LYS A 74 10.93 7.54 18.38
C LYS A 74 11.45 8.20 17.09
N ARG A 75 12.70 7.93 16.70
CA ARG A 75 13.27 8.45 15.46
C ARG A 75 12.54 7.96 14.21
N LEU A 76 12.18 6.67 14.17
CA LEU A 76 11.42 6.08 13.06
C LEU A 76 10.01 6.68 12.96
N LEU A 77 9.33 6.89 14.09
CA LEU A 77 8.04 7.55 14.14
C LEU A 77 8.11 9.01 13.68
N LEU A 78 9.11 9.78 14.11
CA LEU A 78 9.31 11.16 13.63
C LEU A 78 9.49 11.24 12.12
N ASN A 79 10.24 10.30 11.54
CA ASN A 79 10.38 10.19 10.09
C ASN A 79 9.05 9.84 9.42
N SER A 80 8.31 8.89 9.99
CA SER A 80 6.98 8.50 9.50
C SER A 80 6.03 9.70 9.48
N TRP A 81 5.88 10.40 10.62
CA TRP A 81 4.96 11.51 10.78
C TRP A 81 5.36 12.74 9.97
N SER A 82 6.65 13.09 9.92
CA SER A 82 7.09 14.22 9.09
C SER A 82 6.85 13.95 7.61
N THR A 83 6.99 12.69 7.17
CA THR A 83 6.68 12.31 5.78
C THR A 83 5.18 12.32 5.52
N GLU A 84 4.36 11.85 6.46
CA GLU A 84 2.90 11.91 6.36
C GLU A 84 2.39 13.36 6.34
N TYR A 85 2.99 14.24 7.15
CA TYR A 85 2.70 15.67 7.15
C TYR A 85 2.93 16.29 5.76
N ALA A 86 4.05 15.98 5.11
CA ALA A 86 4.34 16.46 3.76
C ALA A 86 3.35 15.92 2.71
N LEU A 87 2.93 14.67 2.86
CA LEU A 87 1.89 14.07 2.01
C LEU A 87 0.54 14.79 2.18
N ARG A 88 0.13 15.05 3.43
CA ARG A 88 -1.11 15.78 3.77
C ARG A 88 -1.10 17.20 3.23
N ALA A 89 -0.02 17.94 3.44
CA ALA A 89 0.13 19.29 2.92
C ALA A 89 -0.03 19.35 1.39
N THR A 90 0.46 18.32 0.68
CA THR A 90 0.27 18.22 -0.77
C THR A 90 -1.20 18.05 -1.16
N ALA A 91 -1.94 17.24 -0.40
CA ALA A 91 -3.37 17.00 -0.65
C ALA A 91 -4.25 18.22 -0.30
N GLU A 92 -3.85 19.03 0.69
CA GLU A 92 -4.61 20.20 1.13
C GLU A 92 -4.38 21.46 0.27
N LEU A 93 -3.20 21.61 -0.33
CA LEU A 93 -2.76 22.85 -1.00
C LEU A 93 -3.00 22.88 -2.51
N GLY A 94 -3.43 21.78 -3.12
CA GLY A 94 -3.42 21.62 -4.58
C GLY A 94 -4.74 21.90 -5.28
N ASP A 95 -4.69 22.66 -6.38
CA ASP A 95 -5.66 22.46 -7.45
C ASP A 95 -5.37 21.11 -8.18
N GLU A 96 -6.27 20.69 -9.05
CA GLU A 96 -6.15 19.40 -9.75
C GLU A 96 -4.86 19.30 -10.58
N ALA A 97 -4.41 20.43 -11.16
CA ALA A 97 -3.17 20.49 -11.93
C ALA A 97 -1.93 20.28 -11.03
N TYR A 98 -1.91 20.86 -9.85
CA TYR A 98 -0.88 20.63 -8.84
C TYR A 98 -0.88 19.18 -8.38
N MET A 99 -2.04 18.63 -8.01
CA MET A 99 -2.18 17.23 -7.56
C MET A 99 -1.68 16.22 -8.59
N ARG A 100 -1.96 16.45 -9.87
CA ARG A 100 -1.47 15.63 -10.98
C ARG A 100 0.05 15.64 -11.07
N ASN A 101 0.69 16.81 -11.01
CA ASN A 101 2.15 16.91 -11.04
C ASN A 101 2.81 16.44 -9.73
N ALA A 102 2.04 16.42 -8.65
CA ALA A 102 2.53 16.05 -7.33
C ALA A 102 2.83 14.57 -7.15
N LEU A 103 2.36 13.72 -8.05
CA LEU A 103 2.59 12.27 -7.98
C LEU A 103 4.08 11.91 -7.83
N HIS A 104 4.97 12.73 -8.39
CA HIS A 104 6.42 12.52 -8.32
C HIS A 104 6.95 12.48 -6.89
N TRP A 105 6.32 13.19 -5.96
CA TRP A 105 6.67 13.19 -4.56
C TRP A 105 5.66 12.45 -3.68
N THR A 106 4.36 12.45 -4.00
CA THR A 106 3.37 11.75 -3.15
C THR A 106 3.57 10.24 -3.17
N PHE A 107 3.99 9.64 -4.29
CA PHE A 107 4.26 8.20 -4.36
C PHE A 107 5.39 7.78 -3.41
N PRO A 108 6.61 8.37 -3.47
CA PRO A 108 7.64 8.12 -2.47
C PRO A 108 7.19 8.45 -1.05
N GLN A 109 6.52 9.59 -0.82
CA GLN A 109 6.09 9.99 0.53
C GLN A 109 5.14 8.97 1.15
N ALA A 110 4.12 8.53 0.42
CA ALA A 110 3.16 7.53 0.88
C ALA A 110 3.81 6.17 1.15
N TYR A 111 4.81 5.77 0.36
CA TYR A 111 5.58 4.57 0.66
C TYR A 111 6.44 4.73 1.92
N TYR A 112 7.26 5.78 2.00
CA TYR A 112 8.27 5.94 3.04
C TYR A 112 7.67 6.25 4.41
N THR A 113 6.52 6.92 4.47
CA THR A 113 5.80 7.10 5.74
C THR A 113 5.35 5.75 6.32
N VAL A 114 4.65 4.93 5.53
CA VAL A 114 4.19 3.59 5.95
C VAL A 114 5.38 2.68 6.24
N PHE A 115 6.44 2.76 5.45
CA PHE A 115 7.65 1.95 5.66
C PHE A 115 8.34 2.31 6.98
N ALA A 116 8.48 3.61 7.30
CA ALA A 116 9.06 4.05 8.56
C ALA A 116 8.19 3.66 9.77
N GLY A 117 6.86 3.77 9.66
CA GLY A 117 5.91 3.27 10.67
C GLY A 117 6.02 1.76 10.89
N LEU A 118 6.08 0.99 9.80
CA LEU A 118 6.29 -0.45 9.85
C LEU A 118 7.63 -0.81 10.49
N GLN A 119 8.70 -0.09 10.19
CA GLN A 119 10.00 -0.29 10.82
C GLN A 119 9.96 0.01 12.32
N ALA A 120 9.25 1.06 12.74
CA ALA A 120 9.06 1.37 14.15
C ALA A 120 8.36 0.21 14.86
N PHE A 121 7.28 -0.32 14.28
CA PHE A 121 6.60 -1.50 14.80
C PHE A 121 7.50 -2.74 14.84
N LEU A 122 8.21 -3.05 13.75
CA LEU A 122 9.11 -4.19 13.71
C LEU A 122 10.25 -4.07 14.74
N ARG A 123 10.73 -2.85 14.99
CA ARG A 123 11.74 -2.57 15.99
C ARG A 123 11.28 -2.93 17.39
N THR A 124 10.01 -2.69 17.73
CA THR A 124 9.47 -3.12 19.04
C THR A 124 9.42 -4.63 19.20
N ARG A 125 9.54 -5.38 18.11
CA ARG A 125 9.56 -6.86 18.09
C ARG A 125 10.96 -7.43 17.82
N GLY A 126 12.02 -6.62 17.98
CA GLY A 126 13.41 -7.03 17.82
C GLY A 126 13.87 -7.21 16.37
N VAL A 127 13.06 -6.81 15.39
CA VAL A 127 13.43 -6.90 13.98
C VAL A 127 14.09 -5.59 13.53
N ASN A 128 15.40 -5.67 13.32
CA ASN A 128 16.25 -4.51 13.05
C ASN A 128 16.81 -4.59 11.63
N SER A 129 16.06 -4.11 10.65
CA SER A 129 16.51 -4.09 9.26
C SER A 129 16.09 -2.83 8.52
N SER A 130 17.02 -2.27 7.75
CA SER A 130 16.76 -1.25 6.73
C SER A 130 16.59 -1.84 5.34
N ASN A 131 16.68 -3.17 5.18
CA ASN A 131 16.52 -3.83 3.89
C ASN A 131 15.04 -3.97 3.54
N ASP A 132 14.57 -3.23 2.52
CA ASP A 132 13.19 -3.24 2.02
C ASP A 132 12.64 -4.66 1.86
N ALA A 133 13.40 -5.56 1.23
CA ALA A 133 12.92 -6.90 0.91
C ALA A 133 12.72 -7.76 2.18
N LEU A 134 13.57 -7.59 3.19
CA LEU A 134 13.41 -8.26 4.49
C LEU A 134 12.22 -7.69 5.25
N VAL A 135 12.11 -6.36 5.33
CA VAL A 135 11.00 -5.67 6.01
C VAL A 135 9.64 -6.07 5.40
N LEU A 136 9.51 -6.02 4.07
CA LEU A 136 8.29 -6.42 3.38
C LEU A 136 7.97 -7.92 3.55
N ARG A 137 9.00 -8.77 3.65
CA ARG A 137 8.82 -10.20 3.92
C ARG A 137 8.31 -10.45 5.33
N GLU A 138 8.82 -9.73 6.33
CA GLU A 138 8.30 -9.81 7.69
C GLU A 138 6.87 -9.26 7.78
N ALA A 139 6.58 -8.14 7.11
CA ALA A 139 5.22 -7.59 7.03
C ALA A 139 4.23 -8.60 6.45
N GLY A 140 4.60 -9.27 5.35
CA GLY A 140 3.78 -10.34 4.77
C GLY A 140 3.54 -11.52 5.73
N ARG A 141 4.53 -11.89 6.55
CA ARG A 141 4.35 -12.93 7.59
C ARG A 141 3.41 -12.48 8.69
N LEU A 142 3.51 -11.22 9.13
CA LEU A 142 2.63 -10.63 10.14
C LEU A 142 1.17 -10.60 9.67
N VAL A 143 0.94 -10.26 8.39
CA VAL A 143 -0.39 -10.36 7.76
C VAL A 143 -0.93 -11.79 7.88
N VAL A 144 -0.15 -12.81 7.50
CA VAL A 144 -0.58 -14.21 7.60
C VAL A 144 -0.84 -14.63 9.05
N LYS A 145 -0.05 -14.14 10.00
CA LYS A 145 -0.20 -14.41 11.44
C LYS A 145 -1.36 -13.65 12.12
N ASN A 146 -2.21 -12.95 11.37
CA ASN A 146 -3.32 -12.14 11.91
C ASN A 146 -2.85 -11.03 12.87
N ALA A 147 -1.67 -10.44 12.59
CA ALA A 147 -1.18 -9.24 13.28
C ALA A 147 -1.76 -7.94 12.71
N TYR A 148 -2.73 -8.03 11.80
CA TYR A 148 -3.40 -6.88 11.20
C TYR A 148 -4.90 -7.12 11.15
N PRO A 149 -5.74 -6.07 11.24
CA PRO A 149 -7.20 -6.19 11.13
C PRO A 149 -7.62 -6.85 9.82
N HIS A 150 -8.82 -7.44 9.80
CA HIS A 150 -9.33 -8.18 8.64
C HIS A 150 -9.25 -7.37 7.34
N ALA A 151 -9.56 -6.07 7.43
CA ALA A 151 -9.63 -5.12 6.32
C ALA A 151 -8.34 -4.97 5.49
N ILE A 152 -7.18 -5.33 6.06
CA ILE A 152 -5.89 -5.31 5.35
C ILE A 152 -5.13 -6.64 5.49
N SER A 153 -5.78 -7.66 6.04
CA SER A 153 -5.19 -8.95 6.32
C SER A 153 -5.17 -9.88 5.10
N PHE A 154 -5.57 -9.40 3.93
CA PHE A 154 -5.54 -10.14 2.67
C PHE A 154 -4.12 -10.30 2.12
N TYR A 155 -3.87 -11.41 1.42
CA TYR A 155 -2.58 -11.68 0.80
C TYR A 155 -2.68 -12.69 -0.35
N ALA A 156 -1.63 -12.76 -1.16
CA ALA A 156 -1.44 -13.80 -2.16
C ALA A 156 -0.23 -14.69 -1.87
N SER A 157 -0.39 -15.97 -2.21
CA SER A 157 0.65 -17.01 -2.18
C SER A 157 0.61 -17.84 -3.47
N GLY A 158 1.40 -18.92 -3.56
CA GLY A 158 1.42 -19.81 -4.73
C GLY A 158 2.51 -19.50 -5.75
N HIS A 159 2.59 -20.33 -6.79
CA HIS A 159 3.64 -20.30 -7.81
C HIS A 159 3.26 -19.43 -9.01
N PHE A 160 4.22 -19.17 -9.90
CA PHE A 160 3.95 -18.36 -11.10
C PHE A 160 2.78 -18.93 -11.90
N ASP A 161 1.79 -18.08 -12.21
CA ASP A 161 0.53 -18.41 -12.88
C ASP A 161 -0.40 -19.39 -12.14
N ASP A 162 -0.07 -19.76 -10.89
CA ASP A 162 -0.92 -20.50 -9.95
C ASP A 162 -0.95 -19.78 -8.59
N PHE A 163 -1.61 -18.62 -8.58
CA PHE A 163 -1.69 -17.75 -7.41
C PHE A 163 -2.97 -17.96 -6.62
N ASN A 164 -2.82 -18.12 -5.31
CA ASN A 164 -3.94 -18.22 -4.37
C ASN A 164 -4.12 -16.88 -3.67
N ILE A 165 -5.35 -16.35 -3.70
CA ILE A 165 -5.74 -15.15 -2.96
C ILE A 165 -6.45 -15.57 -1.68
N HIS A 166 -6.02 -15.02 -0.55
CA HIS A 166 -6.51 -15.36 0.78
C HIS A 166 -7.25 -14.18 1.38
N ARG A 167 -8.32 -14.48 2.14
CA ARG A 167 -9.16 -13.51 2.89
C ARG A 167 -9.85 -12.46 2.02
N LEU A 168 -10.08 -12.78 0.75
CA LEU A 168 -10.92 -12.01 -0.18
C LEU A 168 -11.79 -13.00 -0.97
N PRO A 169 -12.92 -13.46 -0.42
CA PRO A 169 -13.75 -14.49 -1.07
C PRO A 169 -14.22 -14.11 -2.47
N LEU A 170 -14.39 -12.82 -2.76
CA LEU A 170 -14.88 -12.29 -4.04
C LEU A 170 -13.74 -11.90 -5.00
N ALA A 171 -12.47 -12.15 -4.65
CA ALA A 171 -11.32 -11.79 -5.51
C ALA A 171 -11.20 -12.60 -6.81
N HIS A 172 -12.00 -13.66 -6.98
CA HIS A 172 -12.01 -14.49 -8.19
C HIS A 172 -12.81 -13.86 -9.35
N TYR A 173 -13.68 -12.88 -9.07
CA TYR A 173 -14.41 -12.16 -10.10
C TYR A 173 -13.48 -11.29 -10.96
N LYS A 174 -13.92 -11.04 -12.20
CA LYS A 174 -13.18 -10.19 -13.15
C LYS A 174 -13.35 -8.71 -12.75
N PRO A 175 -12.25 -7.95 -12.54
CA PRO A 175 -12.35 -6.52 -12.26
C PRO A 175 -12.81 -5.74 -13.49
N GLY A 176 -13.63 -4.71 -13.27
CA GLY A 176 -13.98 -3.71 -14.28
C GLY A 176 -12.96 -2.58 -14.38
N LEU A 177 -13.19 -1.62 -15.29
CA LEU A 177 -12.44 -0.36 -15.32
C LEU A 177 -13.14 0.77 -14.54
N GLN A 178 -14.39 0.54 -14.11
CA GLN A 178 -15.14 1.49 -13.30
C GLN A 178 -14.65 1.48 -11.84
N ILE A 179 -14.84 2.61 -11.17
CA ILE A 179 -14.65 2.75 -9.73
C ILE A 179 -15.59 1.78 -9.00
N ALA A 180 -15.08 1.10 -7.98
CA ALA A 180 -15.87 0.12 -7.24
C ALA A 180 -17.04 0.79 -6.50
N GLY A 181 -18.27 0.40 -6.79
CA GLY A 181 -19.45 0.82 -6.02
C GLY A 181 -19.91 -0.22 -5.01
N LYS A 182 -19.31 -1.43 -5.02
CA LYS A 182 -19.72 -2.57 -4.19
C LYS A 182 -18.52 -3.40 -3.76
N GLU A 183 -18.70 -4.15 -2.68
CA GLU A 183 -17.67 -5.01 -2.10
C GLU A 183 -17.12 -6.07 -3.07
N LEU A 184 -17.98 -6.63 -3.94
CA LEU A 184 -17.54 -7.56 -4.99
C LEU A 184 -16.51 -6.94 -5.92
N GLU A 185 -16.76 -5.71 -6.36
CA GLU A 185 -15.88 -4.98 -7.28
C GLU A 185 -14.59 -4.61 -6.58
N ALA A 186 -14.67 -4.15 -5.33
CA ALA A 186 -13.50 -3.82 -4.52
C ALA A 186 -12.57 -5.03 -4.35
N GLN A 187 -13.09 -6.17 -3.92
CA GLN A 187 -12.27 -7.38 -3.75
C GLN A 187 -11.74 -7.92 -5.08
N ALA A 188 -12.48 -7.82 -6.18
CA ALA A 188 -12.00 -8.19 -7.51
C ALA A 188 -10.79 -7.33 -7.94
N GLN A 189 -10.84 -6.00 -7.70
CA GLN A 189 -9.72 -5.09 -7.95
C GLN A 189 -8.51 -5.45 -7.06
N ILE A 190 -8.72 -5.66 -5.76
CA ILE A 190 -7.64 -6.04 -4.83
C ILE A 190 -7.01 -7.39 -5.25
N GLY A 191 -7.84 -8.36 -5.63
CA GLY A 191 -7.39 -9.65 -6.15
C GLY A 191 -6.49 -9.51 -7.39
N GLN A 192 -6.90 -8.66 -8.35
CA GLN A 192 -6.11 -8.38 -9.54
C GLN A 192 -4.79 -7.67 -9.20
N PHE A 193 -4.81 -6.70 -8.28
CA PHE A 193 -3.61 -6.07 -7.75
C PHE A 193 -2.64 -7.13 -7.21
N LEU A 194 -3.11 -8.03 -6.34
CA LEU A 194 -2.27 -9.05 -5.72
C LEU A 194 -1.64 -9.98 -6.76
N ARG A 195 -2.42 -10.45 -7.74
CA ARG A 195 -1.94 -11.31 -8.83
C ARG A 195 -0.89 -10.62 -9.69
N THR A 196 -1.15 -9.38 -10.11
CA THR A 196 -0.23 -8.63 -10.98
C THR A 196 1.07 -8.32 -10.25
N THR A 197 1.00 -7.92 -8.99
CA THR A 197 2.16 -7.63 -8.14
C THR A 197 3.00 -8.88 -7.91
N ARG A 198 2.37 -10.02 -7.60
CA ARG A 198 3.07 -11.29 -7.42
C ARG A 198 3.75 -11.75 -8.73
N ARG A 199 3.10 -11.57 -9.88
CA ARG A 199 3.69 -11.83 -11.20
C ARG A 199 4.91 -10.95 -11.46
N MET A 200 4.85 -9.66 -11.13
CA MET A 200 5.98 -8.74 -11.24
C MET A 200 7.16 -9.18 -10.36
N LYS A 201 6.91 -9.53 -9.10
CA LYS A 201 7.95 -10.04 -8.18
C LYS A 201 8.62 -11.31 -8.72
N ALA A 202 7.83 -12.26 -9.24
CA ALA A 202 8.37 -13.48 -9.83
C ALA A 202 9.26 -13.20 -11.05
N LYS A 203 8.84 -12.29 -11.94
CA LYS A 203 9.64 -11.88 -13.10
C LYS A 203 10.94 -11.18 -12.68
N ALA A 204 10.90 -10.31 -11.67
CA ALA A 204 12.07 -9.63 -11.14
C ALA A 204 13.08 -10.62 -10.53
N ILE A 205 12.61 -11.61 -9.75
CA ILE A 205 13.47 -12.68 -9.23
C ILE A 205 14.10 -13.48 -10.38
N ARG A 206 13.31 -13.84 -11.40
CA ARG A 206 13.85 -14.53 -12.57
C ARG A 206 14.97 -13.71 -13.22
N GLN A 207 14.76 -12.41 -13.44
CA GLN A 207 15.76 -11.54 -14.04
C GLN A 207 17.04 -11.50 -13.20
N ASN A 208 16.92 -11.35 -11.87
CA ASN A 208 18.06 -11.33 -10.97
C ASN A 208 18.84 -12.66 -10.97
N VAL A 209 18.13 -13.80 -10.95
CA VAL A 209 18.76 -15.13 -10.98
C VAL A 209 19.42 -15.41 -12.33
N GLN A 210 18.76 -15.07 -13.44
CA GLN A 210 19.32 -15.28 -14.78
C GLN A 210 20.45 -14.29 -15.11
N GLY A 211 20.49 -13.12 -14.48
CA GLY A 211 21.56 -12.13 -14.64
C GLY A 211 22.86 -12.48 -13.92
N ASN A 212 22.85 -13.47 -13.01
CA ASN A 212 24.05 -13.96 -12.35
C ASN A 212 24.49 -15.31 -12.94
N PRO A 213 25.66 -15.41 -13.60
CA PRO A 213 26.13 -16.64 -14.21
C PRO A 213 26.23 -17.85 -13.28
N THR A 214 26.41 -17.62 -11.97
CA THR A 214 26.55 -18.67 -10.94
C THR A 214 25.22 -19.23 -10.48
N THR A 215 24.15 -18.44 -10.51
CA THR A 215 22.80 -18.88 -10.07
C THR A 215 21.84 -19.10 -11.23
N ALA A 216 22.22 -18.73 -12.45
CA ALA A 216 21.42 -18.92 -13.64
C ALA A 216 21.07 -20.40 -13.85
N ILE A 217 19.77 -20.68 -13.94
CA ILE A 217 19.24 -22.00 -14.30
C ILE A 217 19.60 -22.30 -15.76
N ARG A 218 20.23 -23.45 -15.98
CA ARG A 218 20.75 -23.89 -17.27
C ARG A 218 20.02 -25.13 -17.78
N SER A 219 20.00 -25.29 -19.09
CA SER A 219 19.52 -26.49 -19.76
C SER A 219 20.41 -27.67 -19.41
N SER A 220 19.80 -28.77 -18.95
CA SER A 220 20.54 -30.02 -18.71
C SER A 220 21.09 -30.65 -19.99
N LYS A 221 20.55 -30.28 -21.16
CA LYS A 221 20.98 -30.79 -22.47
C LYS A 221 22.10 -29.98 -23.10
N THR A 222 22.04 -28.65 -23.00
CA THR A 222 22.95 -27.75 -23.72
C THR A 222 23.91 -26.98 -22.80
N GLY A 223 23.68 -26.98 -21.48
CA GLY A 223 24.47 -26.18 -20.52
C GLY A 223 24.23 -24.67 -20.60
N GLU A 224 23.43 -24.21 -21.57
CA GLU A 224 23.12 -22.81 -21.80
C GLU A 224 22.06 -22.29 -20.82
N VAL A 225 22.06 -20.98 -20.58
CA VAL A 225 21.10 -20.29 -19.71
C VAL A 225 19.69 -20.38 -20.31
N LEU A 226 18.70 -20.76 -19.50
CA LEU A 226 17.34 -20.98 -19.97
C LEU A 226 16.62 -19.68 -20.34
N GLN A 227 16.23 -19.57 -21.60
CA GLN A 227 15.41 -18.45 -22.09
C GLN A 227 13.92 -18.58 -21.73
N LYS A 228 13.41 -19.80 -21.57
CA LYS A 228 12.01 -20.07 -21.23
C LYS A 228 11.90 -20.96 -20.00
N PHE A 229 10.97 -20.62 -19.11
CA PHE A 229 10.77 -21.30 -17.84
C PHE A 229 9.47 -22.11 -17.91
N GLY A 230 9.58 -23.43 -17.81
CA GLY A 230 8.45 -24.31 -17.51
C GLY A 230 8.02 -24.25 -16.03
N PRO A 231 6.94 -24.98 -15.66
CA PRO A 231 6.36 -24.94 -14.32
C PRO A 231 7.35 -25.27 -13.19
N GLN A 232 8.19 -26.28 -13.37
CA GLN A 232 9.19 -26.70 -12.37
C GLN A 232 10.24 -25.62 -12.09
N HIS A 233 10.73 -24.92 -13.14
CA HIS A 233 11.68 -23.81 -12.96
C HIS A 233 11.03 -22.63 -12.22
N TRP A 234 9.76 -22.34 -12.53
CA TRP A 234 9.01 -21.33 -11.80
C TRP A 234 8.78 -21.71 -10.34
N GLN A 235 8.49 -22.98 -10.06
CA GLN A 235 8.35 -23.48 -8.70
C GLN A 235 9.64 -23.27 -7.89
N GLN A 236 10.80 -23.60 -8.48
CA GLN A 236 12.11 -23.39 -7.88
C GLN A 236 12.41 -21.91 -7.57
N LEU A 237 11.97 -20.98 -8.43
CA LEU A 237 12.18 -19.54 -8.19
C LEU A 237 11.19 -18.94 -7.19
N THR A 238 9.91 -19.28 -7.33
CA THR A 238 8.82 -18.55 -6.68
C THR A 238 8.61 -18.92 -5.22
N TRP A 239 9.17 -20.05 -4.74
CA TRP A 239 9.06 -20.45 -3.34
C TRP A 239 9.63 -19.39 -2.37
N ARG A 240 10.62 -18.61 -2.81
CA ARG A 240 11.29 -17.57 -1.99
C ARG A 240 10.62 -16.20 -2.01
N ILE A 241 9.58 -16.00 -2.84
CA ILE A 241 8.89 -14.70 -2.96
C ILE A 241 8.27 -14.24 -1.63
N GLY A 242 7.90 -15.19 -0.77
CA GLY A 242 7.10 -14.92 0.41
C GLY A 242 5.65 -14.59 0.03
N TYR A 243 4.96 -13.91 0.94
CA TYR A 243 3.60 -13.44 0.72
C TYR A 243 3.58 -12.12 -0.04
N THR A 244 2.51 -11.87 -0.79
CA THR A 244 2.25 -10.59 -1.43
C THR A 244 1.06 -9.96 -0.73
N SER A 245 1.20 -8.75 -0.20
CA SER A 245 0.22 -8.07 0.67
C SER A 245 0.05 -6.60 0.26
N LEU A 246 -0.78 -5.85 0.99
CA LEU A 246 -0.94 -4.41 0.80
C LEU A 246 0.41 -3.64 0.85
N PHE A 247 1.36 -4.09 1.68
CA PHE A 247 2.69 -3.47 1.76
C PHE A 247 3.47 -3.58 0.44
N ASP A 248 3.23 -4.63 -0.35
CA ASP A 248 3.80 -4.75 -1.70
C ASP A 248 3.16 -3.78 -2.69
N LEU A 249 1.90 -3.37 -2.50
CA LEU A 249 1.31 -2.28 -3.29
C LEU A 249 2.00 -0.96 -2.96
N MET A 250 2.15 -0.66 -1.67
CA MET A 250 2.82 0.56 -1.23
C MET A 250 4.24 0.61 -1.79
N ALA A 251 4.96 -0.51 -1.80
CA ALA A 251 6.28 -0.61 -2.42
C ALA A 251 6.28 -0.38 -3.93
N ARG A 252 5.18 -0.67 -4.64
CA ARG A 252 5.05 -0.37 -6.07
C ARG A 252 5.00 1.12 -6.36
N LEU A 253 4.47 1.96 -5.46
CA LEU A 253 4.49 3.42 -5.62
C LEU A 253 5.92 3.93 -5.83
N ARG A 254 6.88 3.41 -5.06
CA ARG A 254 8.30 3.74 -5.22
C ARG A 254 8.89 3.31 -6.57
N ILE A 255 8.39 2.22 -7.15
CA ILE A 255 8.83 1.75 -8.48
C ILE A 255 8.22 2.65 -9.57
N SER A 256 6.95 3.00 -9.39
CA SER A 256 6.20 3.85 -10.32
C SER A 256 6.60 5.33 -10.25
N SER A 257 7.36 5.75 -9.25
CA SER A 257 8.01 7.06 -9.22
C SER A 257 9.23 7.16 -10.16
N SER A 258 9.57 6.11 -10.91
CA SER A 258 10.54 6.21 -12.00
C SER A 258 9.93 7.00 -13.19
N HIS A 259 10.73 7.90 -13.78
CA HIS A 259 10.28 8.91 -14.76
C HIS A 259 9.32 8.39 -15.85
N ARG A 260 9.56 7.18 -16.38
CA ARG A 260 8.76 6.65 -17.49
C ARG A 260 7.36 6.19 -17.11
N GLU A 261 7.15 5.66 -15.90
CA GLU A 261 5.82 5.26 -15.47
C GLU A 261 5.00 6.47 -15.08
N ILE A 262 5.60 7.38 -14.31
CA ILE A 262 4.92 8.57 -13.78
C ILE A 262 4.49 9.56 -14.86
N GLU A 263 5.26 9.73 -15.94
CA GLU A 263 4.84 10.54 -17.10
C GLU A 263 3.52 10.04 -17.69
N ARG A 264 3.28 8.72 -17.71
CA ARG A 264 2.02 8.14 -18.17
C ARG A 264 0.87 8.39 -17.22
N PHE A 265 1.15 8.48 -15.92
CA PHE A 265 0.15 8.85 -14.91
C PHE A 265 -0.22 10.32 -14.98
N VAL A 266 0.77 11.20 -15.15
CA VAL A 266 0.56 12.64 -15.28
C VAL A 266 -0.24 12.97 -16.54
N GLN A 267 -0.02 12.24 -17.64
CA GLN A 267 -0.75 12.44 -18.89
C GLN A 267 -2.14 11.79 -18.90
N ALA A 268 -2.51 11.03 -17.87
CA ALA A 268 -3.79 10.35 -17.83
C ALA A 268 -4.91 11.26 -17.30
N GLU A 269 -6.10 11.08 -17.86
CA GLU A 269 -7.33 11.69 -17.36
C GLU A 269 -7.95 10.76 -16.30
N ILE A 270 -7.59 11.01 -15.04
CA ILE A 270 -8.17 10.32 -13.88
C ILE A 270 -8.56 11.34 -12.81
N ASP A 271 -9.43 10.93 -11.89
CA ASP A 271 -9.75 11.73 -10.71
C ASP A 271 -8.56 11.71 -9.72
N PHE A 272 -7.66 12.68 -9.87
CA PHE A 272 -6.48 12.81 -9.02
C PHE A 272 -6.84 13.14 -7.57
N LYS A 273 -7.91 13.89 -7.35
CA LYS A 273 -8.36 14.22 -6.00
C LYS A 273 -8.78 12.96 -5.25
N LEU A 274 -9.64 12.15 -5.86
CA LEU A 274 -10.07 10.86 -5.32
C LEU A 274 -8.89 9.90 -5.07
N PHE A 275 -7.91 9.91 -5.99
CA PHE A 275 -6.68 9.14 -5.83
C PHE A 275 -5.92 9.55 -4.55
N HIS A 276 -5.63 10.84 -4.38
CA HIS A 276 -4.87 11.35 -3.24
C HIS A 276 -5.62 11.16 -1.91
N GLU A 277 -6.94 11.39 -1.90
CA GLU A 277 -7.79 11.13 -0.74
C GLU A 277 -7.74 9.65 -0.33
N SER A 278 -7.94 8.74 -1.29
CA SER A 278 -7.88 7.30 -1.03
C SER A 278 -6.49 6.86 -0.55
N LEU A 279 -5.42 7.40 -1.15
CA LEU A 279 -4.05 7.10 -0.75
C LEU A 279 -3.76 7.58 0.67
N LEU A 280 -4.17 8.81 1.01
CA LEU A 280 -3.95 9.39 2.33
C LEU A 280 -4.71 8.64 3.42
N GLU A 281 -5.95 8.23 3.16
CA GLU A 281 -6.75 7.44 4.09
C GLU A 281 -6.11 6.06 4.35
N ILE A 282 -5.60 5.39 3.31
CA ILE A 282 -4.85 4.14 3.46
C ILE A 282 -3.59 4.34 4.29
N VAL A 283 -2.80 5.38 4.00
CA VAL A 283 -1.59 5.73 4.76
C VAL A 283 -1.93 5.97 6.23
N SER A 284 -2.94 6.80 6.50
CA SER A 284 -3.37 7.14 7.86
C SER A 284 -3.83 5.90 8.63
N TYR A 285 -4.56 4.99 7.97
CA TYR A 285 -5.01 3.74 8.56
C TYR A 285 -3.84 2.80 8.92
N LEU A 286 -2.90 2.62 8.00
CA LEU A 286 -1.71 1.77 8.22
C LEU A 286 -0.82 2.32 9.34
N ASN A 287 -0.52 3.62 9.30
CA ASN A 287 0.27 4.27 10.33
C ASN A 287 -0.42 4.21 11.70
N GLY A 288 -1.74 4.40 11.76
CA GLY A 288 -2.53 4.23 12.98
C GLY A 288 -2.37 2.84 13.60
N ILE A 289 -2.36 1.79 12.78
CA ILE A 289 -2.14 0.42 13.26
C ILE A 289 -0.71 0.24 13.80
N HIS A 290 0.30 0.70 13.07
CA HIS A 290 1.69 0.59 13.53
C HIS A 290 1.93 1.39 14.81
N GLU A 291 1.36 2.58 14.91
CA GLU A 291 1.43 3.40 16.11
C GLU A 291 0.75 2.75 17.30
N ALA A 292 -0.40 2.11 17.12
CA ALA A 292 -1.06 1.36 18.18
C ALA A 292 -0.15 0.25 18.75
N TYR A 293 0.55 -0.50 17.89
CA TYR A 293 1.54 -1.48 18.32
C TYR A 293 2.74 -0.86 19.03
N VAL A 294 3.20 0.29 18.56
CA VAL A 294 4.33 1.01 19.19
C VAL A 294 3.94 1.56 20.55
N ALA A 295 2.80 2.24 20.66
CA ALA A 295 2.26 2.77 21.90
C ALA A 295 2.01 1.65 22.92
N GLN A 296 1.54 0.48 22.47
CA GLN A 296 1.39 -0.69 23.33
C GLN A 296 2.75 -1.13 23.92
N ALA A 297 3.80 -1.16 23.09
CA ALA A 297 5.13 -1.62 23.50
C ALA A 297 5.89 -0.62 24.37
N MET A 298 5.73 0.69 24.12
CA MET A 298 6.37 1.76 24.90
C MET A 298 5.61 2.12 26.18
N SER A 299 4.39 1.61 26.36
CA SER A 299 3.36 2.18 27.25
C SER A 299 2.75 3.46 26.68
N ILE A 300 1.46 3.64 26.96
CA ILE A 300 0.68 4.79 26.49
C ILE A 300 1.19 6.09 27.12
N GLU A 301 1.67 6.07 28.36
CA GLU A 301 2.20 7.23 29.06
C GLU A 301 3.47 7.77 28.39
N GLN A 302 4.40 6.88 28.03
CA GLN A 302 5.63 7.29 27.32
C GLN A 302 5.32 7.78 25.91
N TYR A 303 4.35 7.14 25.25
CA TYR A 303 3.91 7.55 23.93
C TYR A 303 3.25 8.94 23.95
N GLU A 304 2.38 9.22 24.92
CA GLU A 304 1.78 10.54 25.13
C GLU A 304 2.81 11.62 25.44
N ALA A 305 3.77 11.32 26.32
CA ALA A 305 4.86 12.25 26.64
C ALA A 305 5.65 12.61 25.37
N PHE A 306 5.93 11.61 24.54
CA PHE A 306 6.61 11.82 23.27
C PHE A 306 5.79 12.67 22.28
N VAL A 307 4.47 12.44 22.18
CA VAL A 307 3.59 13.26 21.32
C VAL A 307 3.57 14.72 21.76
N LYS A 308 3.68 15.01 23.06
CA LYS A 308 3.77 16.40 23.58
C LYS A 308 5.09 17.08 23.24
N GLU A 309 6.17 16.31 23.07
CA GLU A 309 7.52 16.79 22.75
C GLU A 309 7.77 16.96 21.24
N LEU A 310 6.74 16.74 20.41
CA LEU A 310 6.90 16.80 18.96
C LEU A 310 7.36 18.19 18.46
N PRO A 311 8.07 18.26 17.32
CA PRO A 311 8.38 19.51 16.66
C PRO A 311 7.12 20.30 16.26
N LYS A 312 7.24 21.63 16.16
CA LYS A 312 6.12 22.55 15.92
C LYS A 312 5.20 22.17 14.75
N HIS A 313 5.75 21.66 13.64
CA HIS A 313 4.95 21.28 12.48
C HIS A 313 4.08 20.02 12.70
N LEU A 314 4.37 19.23 13.74
CA LEU A 314 3.60 18.06 14.15
C LEU A 314 2.79 18.29 15.43
N GLN A 315 3.04 19.37 16.17
CA GLN A 315 2.23 19.73 17.33
C GLN A 315 0.80 20.07 16.90
N ASN A 316 -0.19 19.62 17.68
CA ASN A 316 -1.62 19.82 17.40
C ASN A 316 -2.05 19.37 15.98
N SER A 317 -1.36 18.37 15.43
CA SER A 317 -1.61 17.84 14.07
C SER A 317 -2.42 16.53 14.10
N PHE A 318 -2.51 15.87 12.94
CA PHE A 318 -3.09 14.53 12.80
C PHE A 318 -2.53 13.50 13.78
N VAL A 319 -1.28 13.67 14.26
CA VAL A 319 -0.69 12.77 15.28
C VAL A 319 -1.43 12.88 16.61
N ALA A 320 -1.76 14.11 17.03
CA ALA A 320 -2.51 14.34 18.25
C ALA A 320 -3.96 13.84 18.12
N ALA A 321 -4.60 14.07 16.96
CA ALA A 321 -5.94 13.54 16.67
C ALA A 321 -5.96 12.01 16.73
N ARG A 322 -5.05 11.33 16.02
CA ARG A 322 -4.89 9.87 16.02
C ARG A 322 -4.64 9.30 17.41
N LEU A 323 -3.84 9.99 18.24
CA LEU A 323 -3.65 9.61 19.65
C LEU A 323 -4.98 9.61 20.41
N GLN A 324 -5.79 10.66 20.31
CA GLN A 324 -7.06 10.77 21.06
C GLN A 324 -8.15 9.87 20.49
N GLU A 325 -8.30 9.82 19.17
CA GLU A 325 -9.44 9.18 18.51
C GLU A 325 -9.24 7.67 18.27
N THR A 326 -7.99 7.20 18.23
CA THR A 326 -7.68 5.80 17.85
C THR A 326 -6.85 5.08 18.90
N ILE A 327 -5.71 5.64 19.30
CA ILE A 327 -4.72 4.89 20.11
C ILE A 327 -5.14 4.82 21.58
N LYS A 328 -5.59 5.93 22.17
CA LYS A 328 -6.03 5.97 23.57
C LYS A 328 -7.25 5.06 23.82
N PRO A 329 -8.36 5.14 23.06
CA PRO A 329 -9.51 4.27 23.30
C PRO A 329 -9.17 2.79 23.21
N LEU A 330 -8.20 2.45 22.35
CA LEU A 330 -7.72 1.08 22.16
C LEU A 330 -6.93 0.56 23.38
N LEU A 331 -6.11 1.40 24.00
CA LEU A 331 -5.20 1.00 25.07
C LEU A 331 -5.71 1.32 26.48
N ARG A 332 -6.72 2.19 26.60
CA ARG A 332 -7.39 2.60 27.83
C ARG A 332 -8.92 2.69 27.64
N PRO A 333 -9.59 1.55 27.36
CA PRO A 333 -11.04 1.55 27.15
C PRO A 333 -11.85 1.97 28.39
N ASP A 334 -11.26 1.88 29.59
CA ASP A 334 -11.96 2.10 30.86
C ASP A 334 -11.97 3.58 31.32
N GLU A 335 -11.15 4.47 30.74
CA GLU A 335 -11.13 5.91 31.11
C GLU A 335 -12.36 6.66 30.56
N ASP A 336 -12.90 6.27 29.41
CA ASP A 336 -14.11 6.88 28.83
C ASP A 336 -15.40 6.49 29.59
N TYR A 337 -15.43 5.31 30.23
CA TYR A 337 -16.58 4.86 31.01
C TYR A 337 -16.76 5.66 32.31
N GLN A 338 -15.69 6.24 32.86
CA GLN A 338 -15.76 7.04 34.10
C GLN A 338 -16.27 8.46 33.87
N LEU A 339 -16.08 9.03 32.67
CA LEU A 339 -16.60 10.35 32.32
C LEU A 339 -18.11 10.34 32.03
N GLY A 340 -18.66 9.23 31.53
CA GLY A 340 -20.10 9.05 31.30
C GLY A 340 -20.92 8.71 32.55
N ALA A 341 -20.28 8.22 33.62
CA ALA A 341 -20.94 7.89 34.88
C ALA A 341 -20.92 9.04 35.90
N ALA A 342 -20.24 10.15 35.59
CA ALA A 342 -20.11 11.33 36.43
C ALA A 342 -20.83 12.57 35.87
N ALA A 343 -21.66 12.41 34.82
CA ALA A 343 -22.46 13.47 34.20
C ALA A 343 -23.94 13.40 34.60
#